data_AF-A0ABC8TRK4-F1
#
_entry.id   AF-A0ABC8TRK4-F1
#
_cell.length_a   1.000
_cell.length_b   1.000
_cell.length_c   1.000
_cell.angle_alpha   90.00
_cell.angle_beta   90.00
_cell.angle_gamma   90.00
#
_symmetry.space_group_name_H-M   'P 1'
#
loop_
_entity.id
_entity.type
_entity.pdbx_description
1 polymer ?
#
loop_
_entity_poly.entity_id
_entity_poly.type
_entity_poly.pdbx_seq_one_letter_code
_entity_poly.pdbx_strand_id
1 'polypeptide(L)'
;MESLIELCDLIAQNPSQFADKLAWICGRCPPIDSVPAGSLRVSRSQLNAVLATARFLSKCPNFDDTRPKSAVLGFFRLIPYSFAQSFWPQSFGSDSIASFFNDFLSYVNIASELSLDFAMAVAEYTGEIVMSAIYNVSGDVGVSRVFLNALSQNFPPILPSDANKLVSTLLDRFEISVPSSPRELVSVTPEASSFQSSPLSANHYQSNERASPGNEVSNASGSSSGEASRVTDEAISASSSKGLVMNGGSLAWKSNVDIFGSGVGFNDGGGGGSSTYKRVVASFEEEPVESIQQQEIAFKLIGHILDKVQIDLKLLEQVRAIAKEQLQSMLAFLKIRKRDWTEQGQLLKVRINTKLSVYQAAARLQIKSLSSVDLDGKSSKRLLHGTLALLIEAAEACLFCVWRKLRICEELFSSLLVGISQIALTRGGQLMRVLLIRFKPLVLSTCAQADTWGSSQGAMFESVLKTSCEIIEFGWSKDRSPVDTFNGISYKYS
;
A
#
# COMPACT_ATOMS: atom_id res chain seq x y z
N MET A 1 3.21 -30.14 -24.35
CA MET A 1 3.82 -29.31 -23.29
C MET A 1 4.34 -30.23 -22.21
N GLU A 2 3.48 -31.07 -21.63
CA GLU A 2 3.81 -32.10 -20.63
C GLU A 2 4.99 -33.00 -21.04
N SER A 3 4.97 -33.58 -22.25
CA SER A 3 6.07 -34.47 -22.70
C SER A 3 7.45 -33.79 -22.81
N LEU A 4 7.51 -32.50 -23.12
CA LEU A 4 8.78 -31.75 -23.18
C LEU A 4 9.24 -31.35 -21.77
N ILE A 5 8.30 -31.04 -20.88
CA ILE A 5 8.56 -30.72 -19.48
C ILE A 5 9.05 -31.96 -18.72
N GLU A 6 8.41 -33.12 -18.92
CA GLU A 6 8.84 -34.40 -18.37
C GLU A 6 10.22 -34.80 -18.89
N LEU A 7 10.48 -34.59 -20.19
CA LEU A 7 11.80 -34.79 -20.75
C LEU A 7 12.84 -33.88 -20.10
N CYS A 8 12.54 -32.60 -19.88
CA CYS A 8 13.45 -31.69 -19.17
C CYS A 8 13.67 -32.09 -17.72
N ASP A 9 12.65 -32.61 -17.04
CA ASP A 9 12.77 -33.11 -15.68
C ASP A 9 13.66 -34.37 -15.59
N LEU A 10 13.60 -35.25 -16.61
CA LEU A 10 14.50 -36.39 -16.74
C LEU A 10 15.93 -35.96 -17.09
N ILE A 11 16.10 -34.96 -17.95
CA ILE A 11 17.41 -34.38 -18.28
C ILE A 11 18.03 -33.74 -17.03
N ALA A 12 17.24 -33.04 -16.22
CA ALA A 12 17.71 -32.45 -14.97
C ALA A 12 18.24 -33.50 -13.97
N GLN A 13 17.68 -34.72 -13.95
CA GLN A 13 18.17 -35.79 -13.09
C GLN A 13 19.51 -36.38 -13.57
N ASN A 14 19.76 -36.38 -14.89
CA ASN A 14 20.98 -36.96 -15.49
C ASN A 14 21.51 -36.09 -16.65
N PRO A 15 22.05 -34.89 -16.36
CA PRO A 15 22.33 -33.89 -17.40
C PRO A 15 23.45 -34.29 -18.37
N SER A 16 24.44 -35.06 -17.91
CA SER A 16 25.56 -35.52 -18.75
C SER A 16 25.14 -36.59 -19.78
N GLN A 17 24.11 -37.40 -19.49
CA GLN A 17 23.64 -38.46 -20.39
C GLN A 17 22.76 -37.94 -21.53
N PHE A 18 22.19 -36.74 -21.37
CA PHE A 18 21.22 -36.18 -22.31
C PHE A 18 21.64 -34.81 -22.89
N ALA A 19 22.94 -34.50 -22.86
CA ALA A 19 23.49 -33.24 -23.35
C ALA A 19 23.06 -32.92 -24.80
N ASP A 20 23.02 -33.93 -25.69
CA ASP A 20 22.59 -33.76 -27.09
C ASP A 20 21.11 -33.39 -27.21
N LYS A 21 20.25 -33.95 -26.35
CA LYS A 21 18.83 -33.63 -26.31
C LYS A 21 18.60 -32.22 -25.78
N LEU A 22 19.37 -31.80 -24.78
CA LEU A 22 19.34 -30.43 -24.28
C LEU A 22 19.81 -29.43 -25.34
N ALA A 23 20.89 -29.74 -26.07
CA ALA A 23 21.37 -28.94 -27.19
C ALA A 23 20.30 -28.81 -28.29
N TRP A 24 19.59 -29.90 -28.59
CA TRP A 24 18.47 -29.88 -29.53
C TRP A 24 17.31 -28.99 -29.06
N ILE A 25 16.96 -29.02 -27.76
CA ILE A 25 15.94 -28.13 -27.18
C ILE A 25 16.40 -26.67 -27.25
N CYS A 26 17.64 -26.37 -26.89
CA CYS A 26 18.20 -25.03 -26.99
C CYS A 26 18.21 -24.50 -28.43
N GLY A 27 18.54 -25.36 -29.41
CA GLY A 27 18.50 -25.03 -30.83
C GLY A 27 17.09 -24.79 -31.40
N ARG A 28 16.04 -25.15 -30.65
CA ARG A 28 14.63 -24.85 -30.98
C ARG A 28 14.16 -23.52 -30.40
N CYS A 29 14.96 -22.84 -29.57
CA CYS A 29 14.61 -21.51 -29.06
C CYS A 29 14.69 -20.45 -30.18
N PRO A 30 13.97 -19.32 -30.07
CA PRO A 30 14.03 -18.26 -31.08
C PRO A 30 15.47 -17.73 -31.22
N PRO A 31 16.00 -17.61 -32.45
CA PRO A 31 17.32 -17.03 -32.67
C PRO A 31 17.29 -15.52 -32.38
N ILE A 32 18.34 -15.03 -31.71
CA ILE A 32 18.48 -13.62 -31.31
C ILE A 32 18.84 -12.74 -32.51
N ASP A 33 19.54 -13.30 -33.51
CA ASP A 33 20.15 -12.54 -34.63
C ASP A 33 19.22 -12.34 -35.84
N SER A 34 18.02 -12.94 -35.85
CA SER A 34 17.06 -12.79 -36.96
C SER A 34 16.11 -11.59 -36.80
N VAL A 35 16.53 -10.57 -36.05
CA VAL A 35 15.72 -9.41 -35.65
C VAL A 35 15.73 -8.21 -36.63
N PRO A 36 16.39 -8.19 -37.82
CA PRO A 36 16.14 -7.09 -38.75
C PRO A 36 14.92 -7.38 -39.63
N ALA A 37 13.93 -6.48 -39.56
CA ALA A 37 12.79 -6.32 -40.48
C ALA A 37 11.55 -7.21 -40.26
N GLY A 38 10.67 -6.74 -39.36
CA GLY A 38 9.21 -6.83 -39.54
C GLY A 38 8.55 -8.20 -39.35
N SER A 39 7.91 -8.37 -38.18
CA SER A 39 7.01 -9.49 -37.82
C SER A 39 7.71 -10.81 -37.46
N LEU A 40 8.48 -10.82 -36.37
CA LEU A 40 8.91 -12.05 -35.70
C LEU A 40 7.70 -12.72 -35.02
N ARG A 41 7.01 -13.64 -35.71
CA ARG A 41 5.99 -14.50 -35.08
C ARG A 41 6.66 -15.75 -34.53
N VAL A 42 6.65 -15.90 -33.21
CA VAL A 42 7.20 -17.08 -32.53
C VAL A 42 6.20 -18.23 -32.61
N SER A 43 6.70 -19.43 -32.86
CA SER A 43 5.89 -20.66 -32.91
C SER A 43 5.67 -21.26 -31.51
N ARG A 44 4.58 -22.04 -31.36
CA ARG A 44 4.27 -22.73 -30.08
C ARG A 44 5.40 -23.67 -29.63
N SER A 45 6.09 -24.32 -30.56
CA SER A 45 7.23 -25.20 -30.26
C SER A 45 8.42 -24.43 -29.70
N GLN A 46 8.71 -23.24 -30.25
CA GLN A 46 9.75 -22.34 -29.74
C GLN A 46 9.46 -21.87 -28.31
N LEU A 47 8.21 -21.44 -28.02
CA LEU A 47 7.81 -21.05 -26.67
C LEU A 47 7.93 -22.21 -25.67
N ASN A 48 7.50 -23.41 -26.06
CA ASN A 48 7.65 -24.60 -25.22
C ASN A 48 9.12 -24.94 -24.97
N ALA A 49 10.00 -24.79 -25.98
CA ALA A 49 11.43 -25.03 -25.83
C ALA A 49 12.08 -24.03 -24.86
N VAL A 50 11.68 -22.76 -24.90
CA VAL A 50 12.12 -21.73 -23.95
C VAL A 50 11.70 -22.08 -22.52
N LEU A 51 10.43 -22.44 -22.30
CA LEU A 51 9.94 -22.86 -20.97
C LEU A 51 10.66 -24.08 -20.44
N ALA A 52 10.86 -25.10 -21.29
CA ALA A 52 11.62 -26.29 -20.98
C ALA A 52 13.06 -25.97 -20.55
N THR A 53 13.73 -25.07 -21.29
CA THR A 53 15.10 -24.66 -20.99
C THR A 53 15.18 -23.84 -19.69
N ALA A 54 14.23 -22.93 -19.46
CA ALA A 54 14.15 -22.17 -18.21
C ALA A 54 13.90 -23.07 -16.99
N ARG A 55 13.01 -24.07 -17.12
CA ARG A 55 12.75 -25.07 -16.08
C ARG A 55 13.95 -25.98 -15.83
N PHE A 56 14.72 -26.31 -16.86
CA PHE A 56 15.97 -27.05 -16.68
C PHE A 56 16.95 -26.23 -15.83
N LEU A 57 17.14 -24.94 -16.14
CA LEU A 57 18.02 -24.06 -15.35
C LEU A 57 17.59 -23.91 -13.89
N SER A 58 16.28 -23.88 -13.62
CA SER A 58 15.77 -23.79 -12.25
C SER A 58 16.02 -25.05 -11.41
N LYS A 59 16.34 -26.19 -12.04
CA LYS A 59 16.68 -27.45 -11.37
C LYS A 59 18.18 -27.77 -11.40
N CYS A 60 18.89 -27.30 -12.42
CA CYS A 60 20.32 -27.60 -12.66
C CYS A 60 21.11 -26.31 -12.95
N PRO A 61 21.45 -25.51 -11.92
CA PRO A 61 22.15 -24.23 -12.09
C PRO A 61 23.63 -24.38 -12.48
N ASN A 62 24.27 -25.47 -12.07
CA ASN A 62 25.72 -25.73 -12.20
C ASN A 62 26.07 -26.59 -13.42
N PHE A 63 25.25 -26.54 -14.48
CA PHE A 63 25.59 -27.22 -15.72
C PHE A 63 26.69 -26.44 -16.46
N ASP A 64 27.76 -27.12 -16.85
CA ASP A 64 28.97 -26.51 -17.45
C ASP A 64 28.71 -25.84 -18.80
N ASP A 65 27.64 -26.26 -19.49
CA ASP A 65 27.24 -25.70 -20.78
C ASP A 65 26.51 -24.36 -20.60
N THR A 66 26.99 -23.34 -21.31
CA THR A 66 26.38 -22.00 -21.30
C THR A 66 25.20 -21.87 -22.27
N ARG A 67 25.00 -22.82 -23.21
CA ARG A 67 23.92 -22.76 -24.21
C ARG A 67 22.52 -22.57 -23.61
N PRO A 68 22.11 -23.28 -22.53
CA PRO A 68 20.81 -23.08 -21.91
C PRO A 68 20.65 -21.67 -21.32
N LYS A 69 21.70 -21.14 -20.67
CA LYS A 69 21.72 -19.78 -20.10
C LYS A 69 21.57 -18.75 -21.21
N SER A 70 22.34 -18.88 -22.29
CA SER A 70 22.29 -18.00 -23.46
C SER A 70 20.93 -18.03 -24.16
N ALA A 71 20.29 -19.19 -24.29
CA ALA A 71 18.98 -19.31 -24.91
C ALA A 71 17.88 -18.60 -24.10
N VAL A 72 17.89 -18.75 -22.77
CA VAL A 72 16.94 -18.09 -21.88
C VAL A 72 17.17 -16.58 -21.84
N LEU A 73 18.43 -16.13 -21.73
CA LEU A 73 18.79 -14.71 -21.80
C LEU A 73 18.42 -14.10 -23.15
N GLY A 74 18.62 -14.85 -24.24
CA GLY A 74 18.23 -14.46 -25.59
C GLY A 74 16.74 -14.18 -25.69
N PHE A 75 15.90 -15.09 -25.19
CA PHE A 75 14.47 -14.84 -25.14
C PHE A 75 14.09 -13.70 -24.19
N PHE A 76 14.78 -13.58 -23.05
CA PHE A 76 14.54 -12.50 -22.09
C PHE A 76 14.73 -11.12 -22.74
N ARG A 77 15.77 -10.94 -23.55
CA ARG A 77 15.99 -9.73 -24.35
C ARG A 77 14.91 -9.47 -25.42
N LEU A 78 14.19 -10.51 -25.86
CA LEU A 78 13.12 -10.37 -26.84
C LEU A 78 11.76 -9.99 -26.23
N ILE A 79 11.64 -9.96 -24.90
CA ILE A 79 10.37 -9.63 -24.21
C ILE A 79 9.77 -8.29 -24.67
N PRO A 80 10.52 -7.19 -24.87
CA PRO A 80 9.96 -5.93 -25.37
C PRO A 80 9.21 -6.08 -26.70
N TYR A 81 9.70 -6.93 -27.60
CA TYR A 81 9.04 -7.21 -28.88
C TYR A 81 7.80 -8.09 -28.72
N SER A 82 7.73 -8.87 -27.64
CA SER A 82 6.58 -9.73 -27.33
C SER A 82 5.32 -8.96 -26.94
N PHE A 83 5.41 -7.66 -26.67
CA PHE A 83 4.22 -6.87 -26.33
C PHE A 83 3.27 -6.62 -27.51
N ALA A 84 3.71 -6.91 -28.74
CA ALA A 84 2.83 -6.91 -29.90
C ALA A 84 2.12 -8.27 -30.04
N GLN A 85 0.80 -8.28 -30.23
CA GLN A 85 0.05 -9.53 -30.46
C GLN A 85 0.55 -10.31 -31.69
N SER A 86 1.19 -9.63 -32.66
CA SER A 86 1.80 -10.26 -33.85
C SER A 86 2.98 -11.18 -33.52
N PHE A 87 3.63 -10.99 -32.37
CA PHE A 87 4.71 -11.85 -31.89
C PHE A 87 4.21 -13.24 -31.50
N TRP A 88 2.99 -13.32 -30.96
CA TRP A 88 2.44 -14.56 -30.42
C TRP A 88 1.84 -15.45 -31.51
N PRO A 89 1.81 -16.77 -31.29
CA PRO A 89 1.02 -17.67 -32.14
C PRO A 89 -0.45 -17.24 -32.14
N GLN A 90 -1.13 -17.37 -33.28
CA GLN A 90 -2.51 -16.91 -33.42
C GLN A 90 -3.53 -17.66 -32.53
N SER A 91 -3.14 -18.81 -31.98
CA SER A 91 -3.91 -19.59 -31.01
C SER A 91 -3.71 -19.14 -29.55
N PHE A 92 -2.79 -18.21 -29.28
CA PHE A 92 -2.53 -17.71 -27.92
C PHE A 92 -3.44 -16.52 -27.62
N GLY A 93 -4.42 -16.74 -26.76
CA GLY A 93 -5.16 -15.66 -26.09
C GLY A 93 -4.42 -15.13 -24.87
N SER A 94 -4.95 -14.05 -24.28
CA SER A 94 -4.36 -13.38 -23.11
C SER A 94 -4.06 -14.33 -21.94
N ASP A 95 -4.93 -15.31 -21.69
CA ASP A 95 -4.73 -16.29 -20.60
C ASP A 95 -3.53 -17.22 -20.85
N SER A 96 -3.31 -17.63 -22.10
CA SER A 96 -2.15 -18.46 -22.47
C SER A 96 -0.84 -17.67 -22.39
N ILE A 97 -0.89 -16.40 -22.77
CA ILE A 97 0.25 -15.47 -22.62
C ILE A 97 0.55 -15.23 -21.13
N ALA A 98 -0.49 -15.05 -20.32
CA ALA A 98 -0.35 -14.88 -18.87
C ALA A 98 0.27 -16.12 -18.21
N SER A 99 -0.23 -17.32 -18.53
CA SER A 99 0.34 -18.57 -18.02
C SER A 99 1.80 -18.71 -18.43
N PHE A 100 2.13 -18.43 -19.70
CA PHE A 100 3.50 -18.50 -20.19
C PHE A 100 4.43 -17.56 -19.41
N PHE A 101 4.06 -16.29 -19.25
CA PHE A 101 4.91 -15.33 -18.53
C PHE A 101 5.07 -15.69 -17.05
N ASN A 102 4.00 -16.15 -16.39
CA ASN A 102 4.09 -16.59 -15.00
C ASN A 102 5.06 -17.77 -14.84
N ASP A 103 4.93 -18.81 -15.67
CA ASP A 103 5.80 -19.98 -15.62
C ASP A 103 7.25 -19.60 -15.95
N PHE A 104 7.45 -18.83 -17.02
CA PHE A 104 8.77 -18.40 -17.46
C PHE A 104 9.48 -17.56 -16.40
N LEU A 105 8.83 -16.50 -15.88
CA LEU A 105 9.41 -15.63 -14.86
C LEU A 105 9.65 -16.38 -13.54
N SER A 106 8.77 -17.30 -13.16
CA SER A 106 8.96 -18.16 -11.99
C SER A 106 10.24 -19.01 -12.13
N TYR A 107 10.43 -19.68 -13.27
CA TYR A 107 11.64 -20.47 -13.51
C TYR A 107 12.90 -19.60 -13.58
N VAL A 108 12.84 -18.42 -14.21
CA VAL A 108 13.96 -17.48 -14.27
C VAL A 108 14.31 -16.96 -12.88
N ASN A 109 13.32 -16.64 -12.04
CA ASN A 109 13.58 -16.18 -10.67
C ASN A 109 14.27 -17.28 -9.83
N ILE A 110 13.76 -18.51 -9.86
CA ILE A 110 14.39 -19.65 -9.17
C ILE A 110 15.81 -19.89 -9.69
N ALA A 111 16.01 -19.90 -11.01
CA ALA A 111 17.34 -20.08 -11.59
C ALA A 111 18.31 -18.96 -11.17
N SER A 112 17.82 -17.72 -11.02
CA SER A 112 18.61 -16.58 -10.55
C SER A 112 18.97 -16.68 -9.07
N GLU A 113 18.07 -17.22 -8.24
CA GLU A 113 18.37 -17.50 -6.83
C GLU A 113 19.45 -18.58 -6.66
N LEU A 114 19.55 -19.50 -7.62
CA LEU A 114 20.51 -20.60 -7.59
C LEU A 114 21.87 -20.29 -8.26
N SER A 115 21.94 -19.32 -9.18
CA SER A 115 23.16 -18.97 -9.92
C SER A 115 23.38 -17.46 -10.01
N LEU A 116 24.42 -16.97 -9.33
CA LEU A 116 24.75 -15.53 -9.28
C LEU A 116 25.12 -14.96 -10.66
N ASP A 117 25.90 -15.69 -11.46
CA ASP A 117 26.29 -15.23 -12.81
C ASP A 117 25.07 -15.03 -13.72
N PHE A 118 24.12 -15.95 -13.63
CA PHE A 118 22.86 -15.85 -14.37
C PHE A 118 22.01 -14.69 -13.84
N ALA A 119 21.94 -14.51 -12.52
CA ALA A 119 21.23 -13.38 -11.90
C ALA A 119 21.77 -12.02 -12.36
N MET A 120 23.09 -11.85 -12.45
CA MET A 120 23.71 -10.62 -12.95
C MET A 120 23.36 -10.36 -14.42
N ALA A 121 23.42 -11.39 -15.27
CA ALA A 121 23.06 -11.27 -16.68
C ALA A 121 21.57 -10.95 -16.89
N VAL A 122 20.67 -11.48 -16.05
CA VAL A 122 19.24 -11.13 -16.07
C VAL A 122 19.02 -9.71 -15.56
N ALA A 123 19.73 -9.29 -14.51
CA ALA A 123 19.61 -7.96 -13.94
C ALA A 123 19.94 -6.84 -14.94
N GLU A 124 20.92 -7.08 -15.82
CA GLU A 124 21.35 -6.15 -16.87
C GLU A 124 20.21 -5.72 -17.79
N TYR A 125 19.29 -6.63 -18.11
CA TYR A 125 18.18 -6.35 -19.04
C TYR A 125 16.85 -6.06 -18.34
N THR A 126 16.72 -6.42 -17.06
CA THR A 126 15.44 -6.32 -16.35
C THR A 126 14.93 -4.88 -16.29
N GLY A 127 15.79 -3.90 -16.01
CA GLY A 127 15.41 -2.49 -15.96
C GLY A 127 14.83 -1.99 -17.28
N GLU A 128 15.51 -2.25 -18.41
CA GLU A 128 15.06 -1.82 -19.73
C GLU A 128 13.75 -2.49 -20.16
N ILE A 129 13.58 -3.79 -19.87
CA ILE A 129 12.37 -4.54 -20.20
C ILE A 129 11.17 -3.99 -19.44
N VAL A 130 11.33 -3.71 -18.14
CA VAL A 130 10.28 -3.12 -17.31
C VAL A 130 9.92 -1.72 -17.79
N MET A 131 10.91 -0.90 -18.14
CA MET A 131 10.67 0.42 -18.72
C MET A 131 9.90 0.31 -20.04
N SER A 132 10.30 -0.60 -20.93
CA SER A 132 9.60 -0.83 -22.19
C SER A 132 8.14 -1.23 -21.96
N ALA A 133 7.87 -2.07 -20.95
CA ALA A 133 6.50 -2.47 -20.61
C ALA A 133 5.65 -1.29 -20.09
N ILE A 134 6.24 -0.40 -19.28
CA ILE A 134 5.56 0.80 -18.75
C ILE A 134 5.33 1.85 -19.86
N TYR A 135 6.32 2.07 -20.72
CA TYR A 135 6.29 3.04 -21.81
C TYR A 135 5.68 2.51 -23.11
N ASN A 136 5.02 1.35 -23.09
CA ASN A 136 4.41 0.78 -24.29
C ASN A 136 3.21 1.64 -24.74
N VAL A 137 3.52 2.69 -25.49
CA VAL A 137 2.60 3.70 -26.04
C VAL A 137 2.04 3.26 -27.41
N SER A 138 2.59 2.20 -28.03
CA SER A 138 2.28 1.80 -29.42
C SER A 138 1.73 0.37 -29.59
N GLY A 139 1.61 -0.43 -28.53
CA GLY A 139 1.18 -1.83 -28.58
C GLY A 139 -0.25 -2.09 -28.09
N ASP A 140 -0.68 -3.35 -28.23
CA ASP A 140 -1.87 -3.87 -27.54
C ASP A 140 -1.62 -3.82 -26.03
N VAL A 141 -2.20 -2.82 -25.36
CA VAL A 141 -2.08 -2.54 -23.92
C VAL A 141 -2.41 -3.78 -23.06
N GLY A 142 -3.11 -4.76 -23.62
CA GLY A 142 -3.40 -6.03 -22.96
C GLY A 142 -2.14 -6.84 -22.63
N VAL A 143 -1.20 -6.99 -23.57
CA VAL A 143 -0.06 -7.91 -23.40
C VAL A 143 0.99 -7.36 -22.43
N SER A 144 1.32 -6.08 -22.52
CA SER A 144 2.24 -5.44 -21.57
C SER A 144 1.67 -5.47 -20.14
N ARG A 145 0.36 -5.29 -19.98
CA ARG A 145 -0.32 -5.44 -18.69
C ARG A 145 -0.24 -6.86 -18.14
N VAL A 146 -0.47 -7.87 -18.99
CA VAL A 146 -0.34 -9.28 -18.61
C VAL A 146 1.09 -9.59 -18.15
N PHE A 147 2.09 -9.07 -18.87
CA PHE A 147 3.50 -9.19 -18.46
C PHE A 147 3.78 -8.52 -17.12
N LEU A 148 3.38 -7.26 -16.92
CA LEU A 148 3.59 -6.53 -15.67
C LEU A 148 2.89 -7.22 -14.48
N ASN A 149 1.71 -7.80 -14.70
CA ASN A 149 1.02 -8.57 -13.69
C ASN A 149 1.81 -9.84 -13.30
N ALA A 150 2.32 -10.59 -14.29
CA ALA A 150 3.17 -11.76 -14.03
C ALA A 150 4.48 -11.38 -13.30
N LEU A 151 5.08 -10.25 -13.69
CA LEU A 151 6.26 -9.68 -13.05
C LEU A 151 5.99 -9.28 -11.59
N SER A 152 4.78 -8.80 -11.28
CA SER A 152 4.37 -8.49 -9.91
C SER A 152 4.26 -9.71 -8.99
N GLN A 153 4.26 -10.92 -9.55
CA GLN A 153 4.26 -12.18 -8.80
C GLN A 153 5.67 -12.78 -8.71
N ASN A 154 6.43 -12.71 -9.81
CA ASN A 154 7.77 -13.27 -9.92
C ASN A 154 8.73 -12.19 -10.45
N PHE A 155 9.35 -11.42 -9.56
CA PHE A 155 10.20 -10.30 -9.93
C PHE A 155 11.68 -10.73 -10.02
N PRO A 156 12.30 -10.72 -11.22
CA PRO A 156 13.71 -11.07 -11.39
C PRO A 156 14.66 -10.08 -10.70
N PRO A 157 15.95 -10.43 -10.54
CA PRO A 157 16.97 -9.50 -10.06
C PRO A 157 17.04 -8.23 -10.91
N ILE A 158 17.39 -7.11 -10.28
CA ILE A 158 17.51 -5.80 -10.94
C ILE A 158 18.81 -5.11 -10.55
N LEU A 159 19.39 -4.35 -11.48
CA LEU A 159 20.55 -3.51 -11.21
C LEU A 159 20.21 -2.33 -10.30
N PRO A 160 21.07 -2.01 -9.31
CA PRO A 160 20.86 -0.85 -8.44
C PRO A 160 20.75 0.49 -9.18
N SER A 161 21.42 0.64 -10.32
CA SER A 161 21.35 1.83 -11.17
C SER A 161 19.95 2.13 -11.70
N ASP A 162 19.15 1.08 -11.92
CA ASP A 162 17.84 1.20 -12.56
C ASP A 162 16.72 1.41 -11.55
N ALA A 163 16.93 1.02 -10.29
CA ALA A 163 15.90 1.00 -9.26
C ALA A 163 15.24 2.36 -9.03
N ASN A 164 16.03 3.43 -8.86
CA ASN A 164 15.48 4.78 -8.66
C ASN A 164 14.67 5.25 -9.88
N LYS A 165 15.19 5.01 -11.10
CA LYS A 165 14.52 5.39 -12.35
C LYS A 165 13.19 4.66 -12.53
N LEU A 166 13.17 3.35 -12.24
CA LEU A 166 11.95 2.55 -12.28
C LEU A 166 10.93 3.06 -11.28
N VAL A 167 11.32 3.27 -10.02
CA VAL A 167 10.38 3.71 -8.98
C VAL A 167 9.80 5.08 -9.33
N SER A 168 10.61 6.06 -9.74
CA SER A 168 10.10 7.36 -10.19
C SER A 168 9.14 7.22 -11.37
N THR A 169 9.49 6.39 -12.36
CA THR A 169 8.62 6.14 -13.52
C THR A 169 7.29 5.51 -13.11
N LEU A 170 7.31 4.53 -12.20
CA LEU A 170 6.09 3.88 -11.69
C LEU A 170 5.19 4.88 -10.97
N LEU A 171 5.76 5.78 -10.17
CA LEU A 171 5.00 6.83 -9.48
C LEU A 171 4.39 7.84 -10.46
N ASP A 172 5.17 8.30 -11.45
CA ASP A 172 4.73 9.31 -12.41
C ASP A 172 3.69 8.77 -13.40
N ARG A 173 3.87 7.53 -13.88
CA ARG A 173 3.06 6.97 -14.96
C ARG A 173 1.75 6.35 -14.52
N PHE A 174 1.73 5.74 -13.34
CA PHE A 174 0.51 5.11 -12.85
C PHE A 174 -0.42 6.09 -12.14
N GLU A 175 -0.15 7.40 -12.31
CA GLU A 175 -0.90 8.51 -11.70
C GLU A 175 -1.41 8.07 -10.33
N ILE A 176 -0.47 7.70 -9.44
CA ILE A 176 -0.79 7.33 -8.07
C ILE A 176 -1.16 8.61 -7.33
N SER A 177 -2.16 9.30 -7.87
CA SER A 177 -2.86 10.42 -7.32
C SER A 177 -3.87 9.82 -6.36
N VAL A 178 -3.72 10.22 -5.12
CA VAL A 178 -4.71 9.98 -4.08
C VAL A 178 -5.99 10.69 -4.54
N PRO A 179 -7.17 10.06 -4.50
CA PRO A 179 -8.42 10.80 -4.68
C PRO A 179 -8.38 11.94 -3.68
N SER A 180 -8.41 13.17 -4.19
CA SER A 180 -8.09 14.39 -3.46
C SER A 180 -8.73 14.35 -2.07
N SER A 181 -7.91 14.52 -1.04
CA SER A 181 -8.43 14.88 0.28
C SER A 181 -9.41 16.06 0.09
N PRO A 182 -10.58 16.10 0.78
CA PRO A 182 -11.63 17.10 0.53
C PRO A 182 -11.20 18.57 0.70
N ARG A 183 -9.95 18.82 1.09
CA ARG A 183 -9.38 20.14 1.27
C ARG A 183 -9.13 20.89 -0.04
N GLU A 184 -8.87 20.22 -1.16
CA GLU A 184 -8.56 20.93 -2.41
C GLU A 184 -9.80 21.26 -3.26
N LEU A 185 -10.96 20.65 -2.98
CA LEU A 185 -12.20 20.98 -3.67
C LEU A 185 -12.93 22.20 -3.09
N VAL A 186 -12.35 22.88 -2.10
CA VAL A 186 -12.92 24.10 -1.49
C VAL A 186 -12.40 25.37 -2.19
N SER A 187 -11.39 25.28 -3.05
CA SER A 187 -10.75 26.47 -3.67
C SER A 187 -10.82 26.55 -5.19
N VAL A 188 -11.69 25.77 -5.85
CA VAL A 188 -11.90 25.89 -7.31
C VAL A 188 -13.38 25.97 -7.63
N THR A 189 -13.97 27.13 -7.41
CA THR A 189 -15.11 27.58 -8.25
C THR A 189 -14.53 28.17 -9.53
N PRO A 190 -14.86 27.64 -10.73
CA PRO A 190 -14.49 28.29 -11.97
C PRO A 190 -15.31 29.56 -12.13
N GLU A 191 -14.62 30.69 -12.30
CA GLU A 191 -15.19 31.93 -12.79
C GLU A 191 -15.82 31.68 -14.17
N ALA A 192 -17.14 31.81 -14.26
CA ALA A 192 -17.83 32.03 -15.53
C ALA A 192 -18.00 33.54 -15.70
N SER A 193 -17.26 34.08 -16.68
CA SER A 193 -17.22 35.50 -17.00
C SER A 193 -18.46 36.00 -17.76
N SER A 194 -18.93 37.19 -17.37
CA SER A 194 -19.71 38.22 -18.12
C SER A 194 -21.18 37.91 -18.45
N PHE A 195 -22.17 38.81 -18.28
CA PHE A 195 -22.25 40.20 -18.77
C PHE A 195 -23.23 41.09 -17.97
N GLN A 196 -22.93 42.41 -17.96
CA GLN A 196 -23.84 43.58 -17.87
C GLN A 196 -24.67 43.75 -16.57
N SER A 197 -24.87 44.92 -15.96
CA SER A 197 -24.62 46.33 -16.26
C SER A 197 -24.85 47.11 -14.94
N SER A 198 -24.11 48.20 -14.71
CA SER A 198 -24.36 49.11 -13.58
C SER A 198 -25.71 49.83 -13.72
N PRO A 199 -26.33 50.20 -12.60
CA PRO A 199 -26.75 51.60 -12.50
C PRO A 199 -26.42 52.25 -11.16
N LEU A 200 -26.20 53.56 -11.28
CA LEU A 200 -26.05 54.57 -10.26
C LEU A 200 -27.30 54.69 -9.38
N SER A 201 -27.12 55.00 -8.08
CA SER A 201 -27.98 55.95 -7.38
C SER A 201 -27.27 56.60 -6.20
N ALA A 202 -27.62 57.87 -6.04
CA ALA A 202 -26.88 58.93 -5.39
C ALA A 202 -27.25 59.14 -3.92
N ASN A 203 -26.27 59.67 -3.17
CA ASN A 203 -26.33 60.61 -2.04
C ASN A 203 -27.68 60.96 -1.39
N HIS A 204 -27.73 60.91 -0.05
CA HIS A 204 -27.96 62.13 0.75
C HIS A 204 -27.58 62.00 2.24
N TYR A 205 -26.99 63.08 2.75
CA TYR A 205 -26.68 63.45 4.13
C TYR A 205 -27.93 63.89 4.94
N GLN A 206 -27.74 64.03 6.28
CA GLN A 206 -28.55 64.69 7.34
C GLN A 206 -29.48 63.76 8.17
N SER A 207 -29.70 63.90 9.49
CA SER A 207 -29.18 64.76 10.58
C SER A 207 -29.85 64.34 11.91
N ASN A 208 -29.12 64.39 13.04
CA ASN A 208 -29.46 64.81 14.44
C ASN A 208 -30.95 64.93 14.87
N GLU A 209 -31.43 64.62 16.10
CA GLU A 209 -30.92 64.78 17.48
C GLU A 209 -31.70 63.86 18.47
N ARG A 210 -31.07 63.42 19.58
CA ARG A 210 -31.44 63.88 20.94
C ARG A 210 -30.54 63.31 22.06
N ALA A 211 -29.94 64.27 22.76
CA ALA A 211 -29.66 64.35 24.20
C ALA A 211 -28.53 63.48 24.84
N SER A 212 -27.41 64.17 25.10
CA SER A 212 -26.41 64.01 26.18
C SER A 212 -27.03 64.17 27.60
N PRO A 213 -26.27 64.24 28.74
CA PRO A 213 -24.80 64.15 28.92
C PRO A 213 -24.32 63.34 30.15
N GLY A 214 -22.99 63.14 30.25
CA GLY A 214 -22.35 62.62 31.48
C GLY A 214 -20.84 62.38 31.35
N ASN A 215 -20.08 63.47 31.32
CA ASN A 215 -18.61 63.64 31.29
C ASN A 215 -17.79 62.72 32.23
N GLU A 216 -16.68 62.17 31.69
CA GLU A 216 -15.25 62.47 32.00
C GLU A 216 -14.71 61.75 33.28
N VAL A 217 -13.51 61.17 33.33
CA VAL A 217 -12.20 61.63 32.83
C VAL A 217 -11.31 60.41 32.47
N SER A 218 -10.58 60.57 31.37
CA SER A 218 -9.59 59.68 30.77
C SER A 218 -8.21 59.77 31.45
N ASN A 219 -7.39 58.70 31.42
CA ASN A 219 -6.14 58.66 30.63
C ASN A 219 -5.08 57.63 31.11
N ALA A 220 -4.60 56.88 30.11
CA ALA A 220 -3.20 56.64 29.76
C ALA A 220 -2.26 55.82 30.68
N SER A 221 -1.82 54.69 30.10
CA SER A 221 -0.42 54.32 29.80
C SER A 221 0.61 54.16 30.93
N GLY A 222 1.36 53.05 30.89
CA GLY A 222 2.74 53.04 31.37
C GLY A 222 3.20 51.74 32.02
N SER A 223 4.24 51.15 31.44
CA SER A 223 4.91 49.92 31.85
C SER A 223 5.67 49.99 33.19
N SER A 224 5.99 48.78 33.67
CA SER A 224 7.24 48.33 34.32
C SER A 224 7.46 48.50 35.83
N SER A 225 7.77 47.34 36.42
CA SER A 225 8.82 47.01 37.42
C SER A 225 8.73 47.52 38.86
N GLY A 226 9.09 46.60 39.78
CA GLY A 226 9.40 46.84 41.20
C GLY A 226 8.54 45.96 42.11
N GLU A 227 8.92 44.71 42.38
CA GLU A 227 9.76 44.28 43.50
C GLU A 227 9.30 44.72 44.90
N ALA A 228 9.23 43.70 45.77
CA ALA A 228 9.54 43.67 47.20
C ALA A 228 8.41 43.64 48.23
N SER A 229 8.62 42.68 49.16
CA SER A 229 8.21 42.68 50.57
C SER A 229 6.75 42.20 50.82
N ARG A 230 6.43 41.27 51.73
CA ARG A 230 7.11 40.66 52.90
C ARG A 230 6.32 39.38 53.25
N VAL A 231 7.02 38.26 53.50
CA VAL A 231 7.09 37.55 54.80
C VAL A 231 5.75 37.11 55.40
N THR A 232 5.46 35.80 55.40
CA THR A 232 5.29 34.90 56.58
C THR A 232 4.64 33.55 56.18
N ASP A 233 5.37 32.46 56.43
CA ASP A 233 5.02 31.19 57.11
C ASP A 233 3.63 30.56 56.86
N GLU A 234 3.56 29.37 56.23
CA GLU A 234 3.63 28.02 56.80
C GLU A 234 2.35 27.50 57.52
N ALA A 235 1.74 26.51 56.85
CA ALA A 235 1.24 25.23 57.37
C ALA A 235 -0.15 25.10 58.07
N ILE A 236 -0.75 23.93 57.77
CA ILE A 236 -1.74 23.11 58.53
C ILE A 236 -3.22 23.13 58.07
N SER A 237 -3.52 22.14 57.22
CA SER A 237 -4.59 21.10 57.31
C SER A 237 -6.11 21.39 57.30
N ALA A 238 -6.73 20.81 56.25
CA ALA A 238 -7.84 19.83 56.25
C ALA A 238 -9.34 20.26 56.30
N SER A 239 -10.02 20.00 55.16
CA SER A 239 -11.46 19.75 54.91
C SER A 239 -12.41 20.95 55.10
N SER A 240 -13.44 21.24 54.28
CA SER A 240 -14.33 20.42 53.46
C SER A 240 -15.13 21.31 52.49
N SER A 241 -15.45 20.76 51.31
CA SER A 241 -16.67 20.98 50.49
C SER A 241 -17.06 22.38 49.99
N LYS A 242 -16.94 22.61 48.67
CA LYS A 242 -18.05 22.79 47.71
C LYS A 242 -17.50 23.28 46.35
N GLY A 243 -18.13 22.82 45.27
CA GLY A 243 -17.63 22.94 43.91
C GLY A 243 -17.45 24.37 43.40
N LEU A 244 -16.46 24.52 42.52
CA LEU A 244 -16.32 25.64 41.60
C LEU A 244 -15.64 25.13 40.33
N VAL A 245 -16.24 25.54 39.22
CA VAL A 245 -15.92 25.22 37.83
C VAL A 245 -14.84 26.18 37.36
N MET A 246 -13.71 25.69 36.82
CA MET A 246 -12.79 26.41 35.90
C MET A 246 -11.69 25.41 35.48
N ASN A 247 -11.76 24.78 34.31
CA ASN A 247 -11.24 25.21 33.01
C ASN A 247 -9.70 25.24 32.89
N GLY A 248 -9.20 24.47 31.92
CA GLY A 248 -8.02 24.82 31.13
C GLY A 248 -6.70 24.15 31.51
N GLY A 249 -6.27 23.15 30.72
CA GLY A 249 -4.85 22.84 30.62
C GLY A 249 -4.44 21.37 30.42
N SER A 250 -5.24 20.53 29.75
CA SER A 250 -4.68 19.27 29.24
C SER A 250 -3.72 19.58 28.09
N LEU A 251 -2.48 19.12 28.22
CA LEU A 251 -1.47 19.06 27.16
C LEU A 251 -1.96 18.13 26.05
N ALA A 252 -2.83 18.64 25.19
CA ALA A 252 -3.32 17.99 24.00
C ALA A 252 -2.20 17.95 22.96
N TRP A 253 -1.55 16.79 22.83
CA TRP A 253 -0.72 16.49 21.68
C TRP A 253 -1.61 16.38 20.44
N LYS A 254 -1.69 17.49 19.69
CA LYS A 254 -2.32 17.56 18.38
C LYS A 254 -1.68 16.54 17.45
N SER A 255 -2.41 15.46 17.17
CA SER A 255 -2.16 14.60 16.01
C SER A 255 -2.95 15.17 14.84
N ASN A 256 -2.44 15.05 13.61
CA ASN A 256 -3.08 15.55 12.37
C ASN A 256 -4.47 14.95 12.06
N VAL A 257 -5.08 14.22 13.00
CA VAL A 257 -6.44 13.68 12.96
C VAL A 257 -7.49 14.65 13.51
N ASP A 258 -7.11 15.71 14.24
CA ASP A 258 -8.08 16.69 14.77
C ASP A 258 -8.84 17.48 13.69
N ILE A 259 -8.38 17.43 12.44
CA ILE A 259 -9.07 18.02 11.29
C ILE A 259 -10.14 17.08 10.70
N PHE A 260 -9.99 15.76 10.85
CA PHE A 260 -11.00 14.78 10.41
C PHE A 260 -11.98 14.42 11.54
N GLY A 261 -11.61 14.62 12.80
CA GLY A 261 -12.49 14.41 13.96
C GLY A 261 -13.40 15.61 14.28
N SER A 262 -13.02 16.83 13.93
CA SER A 262 -13.76 18.04 14.35
C SER A 262 -14.64 18.68 13.26
N GLY A 263 -14.75 18.05 12.08
CA GLY A 263 -15.59 18.50 10.96
C GLY A 263 -16.78 17.60 10.64
N VAL A 264 -16.89 16.43 11.28
CA VAL A 264 -18.05 15.54 11.14
C VAL A 264 -18.81 15.58 12.45
N GLY A 265 -19.58 16.66 12.63
CA GLY A 265 -20.57 16.75 13.69
C GLY A 265 -21.61 15.65 13.50
N PHE A 266 -21.45 14.56 14.25
CA PHE A 266 -22.46 13.55 14.45
C PHE A 266 -23.50 14.10 15.42
N ASN A 267 -24.49 14.80 14.88
CA ASN A 267 -25.80 14.86 15.53
C ASN A 267 -26.86 14.63 14.46
N ASP A 268 -27.80 13.75 14.78
CA ASP A 268 -28.88 13.31 13.91
C ASP A 268 -29.77 14.51 13.56
N GLY A 269 -29.62 15.04 12.35
CA GLY A 269 -30.42 16.16 11.85
C GLY A 269 -29.61 17.27 11.19
N GLY A 270 -29.28 17.12 9.90
CA GLY A 270 -28.75 18.23 9.10
C GLY A 270 -28.12 17.76 7.78
N GLY A 271 -28.74 18.10 6.65
CA GLY A 271 -28.45 17.60 5.29
C GLY A 271 -27.07 17.90 4.67
N GLY A 272 -26.05 18.29 5.46
CA GLY A 272 -24.69 18.59 4.97
C GLY A 272 -23.72 17.40 4.92
N GLY A 273 -23.90 16.39 5.77
CA GLY A 273 -23.03 15.19 5.75
C GLY A 273 -23.25 14.34 4.49
N SER A 274 -24.50 14.21 4.04
CA SER A 274 -24.90 13.37 2.91
C SER A 274 -24.27 13.80 1.58
N SER A 275 -24.07 15.10 1.35
CA SER A 275 -23.45 15.60 0.11
C SER A 275 -21.95 15.30 0.05
N THR A 276 -21.25 15.35 1.19
CA THR A 276 -19.82 15.02 1.28
C THR A 276 -19.59 13.52 1.10
N TYR A 277 -20.45 12.67 1.70
CA TYR A 277 -20.38 11.22 1.50
C TYR A 277 -20.68 10.83 0.05
N LYS A 278 -21.69 11.44 -0.59
CA LYS A 278 -21.99 11.20 -2.00
C LYS A 278 -20.84 11.59 -2.92
N ARG A 279 -20.12 12.68 -2.61
CA ARG A 279 -18.93 13.10 -3.38
C ARG A 279 -17.77 12.11 -3.23
N VAL A 280 -17.56 11.56 -2.04
CA VAL A 280 -16.54 10.52 -1.81
C VAL A 280 -16.88 9.23 -2.56
N VAL A 281 -18.15 8.80 -2.53
CA VAL A 281 -18.59 7.64 -3.32
C VAL A 281 -18.38 7.88 -4.81
N ALA A 282 -18.79 9.04 -5.33
CA ALA A 282 -18.60 9.41 -6.73
C ALA A 282 -17.12 9.34 -7.15
N SER A 283 -16.19 9.85 -6.32
CA SER A 283 -14.76 9.76 -6.64
C SER A 283 -14.23 8.33 -6.74
N PHE A 284 -14.80 7.37 -5.99
CA PHE A 284 -14.42 5.96 -6.11
C PHE A 284 -15.12 5.23 -7.26
N GLU A 285 -16.26 5.74 -7.74
CA GLU A 285 -17.00 5.20 -8.88
C GLU A 285 -16.44 5.71 -10.22
N GLU A 286 -16.01 6.98 -10.26
CA GLU A 286 -15.43 7.63 -11.44
C GLU A 286 -14.07 7.04 -11.84
N GLU A 287 -13.32 6.47 -10.89
CA GLU A 287 -12.02 5.86 -11.16
C GLU A 287 -12.15 4.55 -11.96
N PRO A 288 -11.53 4.40 -13.14
CA PRO A 288 -11.69 3.19 -13.94
C PRO A 288 -10.98 1.99 -13.32
N VAL A 289 -11.60 0.79 -13.39
CA VAL A 289 -11.06 -0.45 -12.79
C VAL A 289 -9.67 -0.78 -13.33
N GLU A 290 -9.39 -0.45 -14.59
CA GLU A 290 -8.10 -0.63 -15.23
C GLU A 290 -7.00 0.21 -14.56
N SER A 291 -7.30 1.45 -14.16
CA SER A 291 -6.35 2.30 -13.44
C SER A 291 -6.08 1.78 -12.03
N ILE A 292 -7.10 1.22 -11.37
CA ILE A 292 -6.97 0.62 -10.04
C ILE A 292 -6.07 -0.63 -10.11
N GLN A 293 -6.23 -1.48 -11.13
CA GLN A 293 -5.35 -2.63 -11.35
C GLN A 293 -3.90 -2.19 -11.61
N GLN A 294 -3.72 -1.11 -12.35
CA GLN A 294 -2.41 -0.54 -12.62
C GLN A 294 -1.72 -0.03 -11.34
N GLN A 295 -2.45 0.64 -10.44
CA GLN A 295 -1.96 1.02 -9.11
C GLN A 295 -1.52 -0.20 -8.29
N GLU A 296 -2.31 -1.29 -8.31
CA GLU A 296 -1.97 -2.54 -7.61
C GLU A 296 -0.63 -3.11 -8.10
N ILE A 297 -0.47 -3.19 -9.42
CA ILE A 297 0.76 -3.66 -10.06
C ILE A 297 1.93 -2.75 -9.65
N ALA A 298 1.77 -1.43 -9.73
CA ALA A 298 2.80 -0.48 -9.37
C ALA A 298 3.27 -0.67 -7.92
N PHE A 299 2.35 -0.76 -6.95
CA PHE A 299 2.71 -0.98 -5.55
C PHE A 299 3.44 -2.30 -5.31
N LYS A 300 3.02 -3.39 -5.97
CA LYS A 300 3.71 -4.68 -5.88
C LYS A 300 5.12 -4.60 -6.46
N LEU A 301 5.29 -3.99 -7.63
CA LEU A 301 6.59 -3.85 -8.29
C LEU A 301 7.55 -2.98 -7.46
N ILE A 302 7.09 -1.84 -6.95
CA ILE A 302 7.90 -1.01 -6.03
C ILE A 302 8.29 -1.83 -4.79
N GLY A 303 7.34 -2.59 -4.24
CA GLY A 303 7.60 -3.46 -3.09
C GLY A 303 8.67 -4.52 -3.35
N HIS A 304 8.73 -5.08 -4.56
CA HIS A 304 9.78 -6.04 -4.95
C HIS A 304 11.13 -5.37 -5.17
N ILE A 305 11.15 -4.16 -5.76
CA ILE A 305 12.39 -3.38 -5.93
C ILE A 305 13.01 -3.08 -4.56
N LEU A 306 12.19 -2.67 -3.58
CA LEU A 306 12.65 -2.39 -2.20
C LEU A 306 13.24 -3.61 -1.48
N ASP A 307 12.79 -4.83 -1.81
CA ASP A 307 13.33 -6.06 -1.21
C ASP A 307 14.71 -6.43 -1.78
N LYS A 308 14.98 -6.06 -3.03
CA LYS A 308 16.18 -6.46 -3.77
C LYS A 308 17.28 -5.39 -3.74
N VAL A 309 16.91 -4.11 -3.70
CA VAL A 309 17.83 -2.98 -3.89
C VAL A 309 17.49 -1.81 -2.95
N GLN A 310 18.53 -1.12 -2.48
CA GLN A 310 18.37 0.15 -1.76
C GLN A 310 18.12 1.31 -2.72
N ILE A 311 17.09 2.11 -2.45
CA ILE A 311 16.73 3.32 -3.21
C ILE A 311 17.09 4.59 -2.45
N ASP A 312 17.08 5.74 -3.14
CA ASP A 312 17.28 7.04 -2.51
C ASP A 312 16.25 7.30 -1.39
N LEU A 313 16.72 7.86 -0.28
CA LEU A 313 15.91 8.17 0.90
C LEU A 313 14.76 9.11 0.57
N LYS A 314 14.97 10.10 -0.31
CA LYS A 314 13.90 11.03 -0.73
C LYS A 314 12.78 10.32 -1.47
N LEU A 315 13.16 9.44 -2.40
CA LEU A 315 12.20 8.65 -3.18
C LEU A 315 11.46 7.66 -2.27
N LEU A 316 12.15 7.06 -1.31
CA LEU A 316 11.57 6.19 -0.31
C LEU A 316 10.56 6.92 0.60
N GLU A 317 10.84 8.16 1.01
CA GLU A 317 9.90 8.99 1.75
C GLU A 317 8.65 9.32 0.93
N GLN A 318 8.80 9.60 -0.36
CA GLN A 318 7.66 9.80 -1.28
C GLN A 318 6.80 8.53 -1.40
N VAL A 319 7.43 7.36 -1.60
CA VAL A 319 6.74 6.07 -1.63
C VAL A 319 5.95 5.82 -0.34
N ARG A 320 6.55 6.11 0.83
CA ARG A 320 5.88 6.00 2.13
C ARG A 320 4.70 6.95 2.27
N ALA A 321 4.84 8.20 1.79
CA ALA A 321 3.77 9.18 1.86
C ALA A 321 2.55 8.70 1.05
N ILE A 322 2.79 8.24 -0.18
CA ILE A 322 1.75 7.73 -1.08
C ILE A 322 1.07 6.49 -0.48
N ALA A 323 1.84 5.49 -0.02
CA ALA A 323 1.27 4.29 0.58
C ALA A 323 0.46 4.60 1.85
N LYS A 324 0.93 5.55 2.67
CA LYS A 324 0.19 6.04 3.84
C LYS A 324 -1.12 6.71 3.44
N GLU A 325 -1.12 7.56 2.42
CA GLU A 325 -2.34 8.22 1.94
C GLU A 325 -3.35 7.22 1.37
N GLN A 326 -2.90 6.16 0.68
CA GLN A 326 -3.76 5.06 0.24
C GLN A 326 -4.42 4.34 1.42
N LEU A 327 -3.67 4.05 2.48
CA LEU A 327 -4.24 3.45 3.70
C LEU A 327 -5.22 4.39 4.41
N GLN A 328 -5.01 5.71 4.35
CA GLN A 328 -5.98 6.68 4.88
C GLN A 328 -7.25 6.73 4.03
N SER A 329 -7.12 6.69 2.71
CA SER A 329 -8.24 6.60 1.77
C SER A 329 -9.06 5.31 2.00
N MET A 330 -8.38 4.20 2.30
CA MET A 330 -9.03 2.94 2.67
C MET A 330 -9.97 3.09 3.87
N LEU A 331 -9.60 3.86 4.90
CA LEU A 331 -10.47 4.08 6.07
C LEU A 331 -11.78 4.75 5.70
N ALA A 332 -11.76 5.69 4.74
CA ALA A 332 -12.97 6.31 4.22
C ALA A 332 -13.77 5.32 3.37
N PHE A 333 -13.09 4.57 2.49
CA PHE A 333 -13.70 3.57 1.61
C PHE A 333 -14.44 2.46 2.37
N LEU A 334 -13.82 1.88 3.40
CA LEU A 334 -14.38 0.77 4.18
C LEU A 334 -15.61 1.17 5.02
N LYS A 335 -15.80 2.47 5.28
CA LYS A 335 -16.96 3.00 6.00
C LYS A 335 -18.20 3.16 5.11
N ILE A 336 -18.05 3.15 3.78
CA ILE A 336 -19.17 3.29 2.83
C ILE A 336 -20.09 2.07 2.96
N ARG A 337 -21.39 2.30 3.15
CA ARG A 337 -22.36 1.19 3.27
C ARG A 337 -22.71 0.69 1.88
N LYS A 338 -23.08 -0.59 1.78
CA LYS A 338 -23.46 -1.22 0.50
C LYS A 338 -24.57 -0.47 -0.26
N ARG A 339 -25.50 0.16 0.47
CA ARG A 339 -26.63 0.94 -0.10
C ARG A 339 -26.23 2.28 -0.70
N ASP A 340 -25.03 2.77 -0.37
CA ASP A 340 -24.57 4.09 -0.79
C ASP A 340 -23.92 4.04 -2.19
N TRP A 341 -23.63 2.84 -2.71
CA TRP A 341 -23.10 2.59 -4.06
C TRP A 341 -24.20 2.65 -5.13
N THR A 342 -23.92 3.34 -6.23
CA THR A 342 -24.78 3.40 -7.41
C THR A 342 -24.61 2.15 -8.27
N GLU A 343 -23.38 1.65 -8.40
CA GLU A 343 -23.07 0.37 -9.04
C GLU A 343 -23.59 -0.81 -8.20
N GLN A 344 -24.13 -1.85 -8.84
CA GLN A 344 -24.66 -3.03 -8.16
C GLN A 344 -24.21 -4.33 -8.84
N GLY A 345 -24.33 -5.44 -8.10
CA GLY A 345 -24.05 -6.78 -8.62
C GLY A 345 -22.55 -7.07 -8.85
N GLN A 346 -22.23 -7.69 -9.99
CA GLN A 346 -20.89 -8.21 -10.26
C GLN A 346 -19.85 -7.10 -10.51
N LEU A 347 -20.25 -5.98 -11.13
CA LEU A 347 -19.36 -4.84 -11.40
C LEU A 347 -18.85 -4.23 -10.09
N LEU A 348 -19.75 -3.97 -9.15
CA LEU A 348 -19.38 -3.50 -7.82
C LEU A 348 -18.44 -4.51 -7.13
N LYS A 349 -18.74 -5.82 -7.20
CA LYS A 349 -17.88 -6.84 -6.60
C LYS A 349 -16.45 -6.81 -7.18
N VAL A 350 -16.30 -6.66 -8.50
CA VAL A 350 -14.99 -6.54 -9.15
C VAL A 350 -14.26 -5.29 -8.67
N ARG A 351 -14.92 -4.12 -8.68
CA ARG A 351 -14.34 -2.86 -8.21
C ARG A 351 -13.87 -2.94 -6.76
N ILE A 352 -14.73 -3.43 -5.85
CA ILE A 352 -14.41 -3.58 -4.43
C ILE A 352 -13.21 -4.52 -4.26
N ASN A 353 -13.20 -5.67 -4.94
CA ASN A 353 -12.08 -6.61 -4.85
C ASN A 353 -10.76 -5.96 -5.32
N THR A 354 -10.77 -5.29 -6.46
CA THR A 354 -9.56 -4.63 -6.98
C THR A 354 -9.08 -3.53 -6.03
N LYS A 355 -9.97 -2.71 -5.47
CA LYS A 355 -9.59 -1.69 -4.47
C LYS A 355 -9.00 -2.31 -3.20
N LEU A 356 -9.59 -3.38 -2.68
CA LEU A 356 -9.04 -4.09 -1.53
C LEU A 356 -7.66 -4.69 -1.84
N SER A 357 -7.43 -5.20 -3.05
CA SER A 357 -6.10 -5.64 -3.50
C SER A 357 -5.08 -4.50 -3.56
N VAL A 358 -5.46 -3.31 -4.04
CA VAL A 358 -4.61 -2.11 -4.00
C VAL A 358 -4.22 -1.76 -2.58
N TYR A 359 -5.19 -1.71 -1.65
CA TYR A 359 -4.90 -1.41 -0.26
C TYR A 359 -4.03 -2.47 0.40
N GLN A 360 -4.18 -3.74 0.03
CA GLN A 360 -3.31 -4.82 0.51
C GLN A 360 -1.88 -4.63 -0.01
N ALA A 361 -1.71 -4.29 -1.29
CA ALA A 361 -0.41 -4.00 -1.88
C ALA A 361 0.24 -2.76 -1.22
N ALA A 362 -0.52 -1.69 -1.00
CA ALA A 362 -0.06 -0.50 -0.31
C ALA A 362 0.33 -0.78 1.15
N ALA A 363 -0.45 -1.59 1.87
CA ALA A 363 -0.12 -2.02 3.23
C ALA A 363 1.22 -2.78 3.27
N ARG A 364 1.39 -3.77 2.38
CA ARG A 364 2.64 -4.54 2.27
C ARG A 364 3.82 -3.66 1.92
N LEU A 365 3.64 -2.72 0.99
CA LEU A 365 4.67 -1.76 0.61
C LEU A 365 5.07 -0.87 1.80
N GLN A 366 4.08 -0.37 2.54
CA GLN A 366 4.33 0.45 3.72
C GLN A 366 5.13 -0.32 4.77
N ILE A 367 4.78 -1.59 5.03
CA ILE A 367 5.49 -2.47 5.96
C ILE A 367 6.93 -2.70 5.49
N LYS A 368 7.14 -3.09 4.22
CA LYS A 368 8.48 -3.32 3.65
C LYS A 368 9.38 -2.09 3.71
N SER A 369 8.81 -0.91 3.48
CA SER A 369 9.54 0.37 3.55
C SER A 369 10.07 0.69 4.94
N LEU A 370 9.61 0.01 6.00
CA LEU A 370 10.09 0.19 7.37
C LEU A 370 11.38 -0.59 7.64
N SER A 371 11.63 -1.68 6.92
CA SER A 371 12.84 -2.49 7.06
C SER A 371 14.12 -1.71 6.72
N SER A 372 14.00 -0.67 5.91
CA SER A 372 15.11 0.23 5.54
C SER A 372 15.27 1.43 6.47
N VAL A 373 14.47 1.54 7.54
CA VAL A 373 14.56 2.66 8.50
C VAL A 373 15.58 2.34 9.58
N ASP A 374 16.57 3.22 9.73
CA ASP A 374 17.57 3.17 10.81
C ASP A 374 16.93 3.06 12.20
N LEU A 375 17.46 2.18 13.05
CA LEU A 375 16.79 1.63 14.24
C LEU A 375 16.80 2.58 15.45
N ASP A 376 17.70 3.57 15.51
CA ASP A 376 17.92 4.36 16.74
C ASP A 376 17.45 5.83 16.71
N GLY A 377 16.96 6.32 15.57
CA GLY A 377 16.48 7.70 15.44
C GLY A 377 15.16 8.03 16.16
N LYS A 378 15.04 9.22 16.76
CA LYS A 378 13.79 9.75 17.33
C LYS A 378 12.67 9.87 16.28
N SER A 379 13.02 10.30 15.06
CA SER A 379 12.11 10.38 13.91
C SER A 379 11.59 9.00 13.50
N SER A 380 12.48 8.02 13.50
CA SER A 380 12.22 6.62 13.18
C SER A 380 11.23 5.98 14.17
N LYS A 381 11.39 6.24 15.48
CA LYS A 381 10.38 5.85 16.48
C LYS A 381 9.02 6.47 16.21
N ARG A 382 8.97 7.77 15.90
CA ARG A 382 7.70 8.48 15.60
C ARG A 382 7.01 7.91 14.36
N LEU A 383 7.78 7.61 13.31
CA LEU A 383 7.29 6.99 12.08
C LEU A 383 6.65 5.62 12.37
N LEU A 384 7.33 4.77 13.12
CA LEU A 384 6.82 3.44 13.48
C LEU A 384 5.53 3.50 14.29
N HIS A 385 5.46 4.39 15.29
CA HIS A 385 4.23 4.59 16.05
C HIS A 385 3.07 5.06 15.17
N GLY A 386 3.34 6.00 14.24
CA GLY A 386 2.34 6.51 13.30
C GLY A 386 1.84 5.43 12.34
N THR A 387 2.74 4.63 11.78
CA THR A 387 2.37 3.52 10.89
C THR A 387 1.63 2.42 11.65
N LEU A 388 2.07 2.06 12.86
CA LEU A 388 1.39 1.09 13.71
C LEU A 388 -0.05 1.50 14.02
N ALA A 389 -0.27 2.76 14.41
CA ALA A 389 -1.61 3.29 14.67
C ALA A 389 -2.49 3.18 13.42
N LEU A 390 -1.96 3.55 12.25
CA LEU A 390 -2.69 3.45 10.98
C LEU A 390 -3.05 2.00 10.61
N LEU A 391 -2.14 1.05 10.83
CA LEU A 391 -2.41 -0.37 10.57
C LEU A 391 -3.48 -0.95 11.51
N ILE A 392 -3.51 -0.54 12.78
CA ILE A 392 -4.54 -0.95 13.74
C ILE A 392 -5.90 -0.36 13.36
N GLU A 393 -5.96 0.94 13.05
CA GLU A 393 -7.19 1.61 12.58
C GLU A 393 -7.72 0.97 11.28
N ALA A 394 -6.81 0.61 10.37
CA ALA A 394 -7.11 -0.13 9.16
C ALA A 394 -7.71 -1.52 9.45
N ALA A 395 -7.11 -2.26 10.39
CA ALA A 395 -7.59 -3.59 10.78
C ALA A 395 -8.97 -3.51 11.45
N GLU A 396 -9.21 -2.52 12.32
CA GLU A 396 -10.54 -2.25 12.89
C GLU A 396 -11.56 -1.92 11.80
N ALA A 397 -11.19 -1.06 10.83
CA ALA A 397 -12.07 -0.72 9.72
C ALA A 397 -12.44 -1.97 8.89
N CYS A 398 -11.50 -2.89 8.64
CA CYS A 398 -11.79 -4.16 7.97
C CYS A 398 -12.78 -5.02 8.76
N LEU A 399 -12.64 -5.09 10.09
CA LEU A 399 -13.51 -5.88 10.97
C LEU A 399 -14.96 -5.36 10.97
N PHE A 400 -15.15 -4.04 10.94
CA PHE A 400 -16.48 -3.41 10.96
C PHE A 400 -17.08 -3.13 9.57
N CYS A 401 -16.34 -3.38 8.48
CA CYS A 401 -16.83 -3.07 7.14
C CYS A 401 -17.91 -4.05 6.67
N VAL A 402 -18.74 -3.59 5.74
CA VAL A 402 -19.78 -4.42 5.09
C VAL A 402 -19.20 -5.53 4.21
N TRP A 403 -17.91 -5.44 3.89
CA TRP A 403 -17.18 -6.34 3.00
C TRP A 403 -16.35 -7.40 3.73
N ARG A 404 -16.43 -7.48 5.07
CA ARG A 404 -15.61 -8.37 5.90
C ARG A 404 -15.68 -9.86 5.55
N LYS A 405 -16.77 -10.30 4.93
CA LYS A 405 -16.98 -11.70 4.50
C LYS A 405 -16.33 -12.01 3.15
N LEU A 406 -15.75 -11.02 2.47
CA LEU A 406 -15.01 -11.26 1.24
C LEU A 406 -13.61 -11.78 1.59
N ARG A 407 -13.19 -12.88 0.94
CA ARG A 407 -11.85 -13.46 1.11
C ARG A 407 -10.72 -12.44 1.00
N ILE A 408 -10.80 -11.52 0.03
CA ILE A 408 -9.78 -10.48 -0.14
C ILE A 408 -9.71 -9.51 1.05
N CYS A 409 -10.82 -9.27 1.74
CA CYS A 409 -10.85 -8.46 2.96
C CYS A 409 -10.20 -9.22 4.13
N GLU A 410 -10.43 -10.53 4.23
CA GLU A 410 -9.75 -11.39 5.21
C GLU A 410 -8.23 -11.43 4.95
N GLU A 411 -7.81 -11.54 3.69
CA GLU A 411 -6.40 -11.53 3.29
C GLU A 411 -5.72 -10.15 3.51
N LEU A 412 -6.45 -9.05 3.29
CA LEU A 412 -6.01 -7.70 3.64
C LEU A 412 -5.83 -7.56 5.15
N PHE A 413 -6.84 -7.94 5.93
CA PHE A 413 -6.80 -7.92 7.39
C PHE A 413 -5.62 -8.73 7.93
N SER A 414 -5.42 -9.94 7.42
CA SER A 414 -4.27 -10.79 7.75
C SER A 414 -2.94 -10.11 7.44
N SER A 415 -2.84 -9.43 6.29
CA SER A 415 -1.62 -8.71 5.90
C SER A 415 -1.33 -7.51 6.81
N LEU A 416 -2.37 -6.79 7.26
CA LEU A 416 -2.25 -5.70 8.24
C LEU A 416 -1.74 -6.22 9.59
N LEU A 417 -2.29 -7.35 10.06
CA LEU A 417 -1.88 -7.99 11.30
C LEU A 417 -0.43 -8.49 11.28
N VAL A 418 0.01 -9.08 10.17
CA VAL A 418 1.42 -9.45 9.97
C VAL A 418 2.32 -8.21 10.04
N GLY A 419 1.88 -7.08 9.47
CA GLY A 419 2.59 -5.81 9.62
C GLY A 419 2.67 -5.33 11.07
N ILE A 420 1.57 -5.44 11.81
CA ILE A 420 1.51 -5.10 13.24
C ILE A 420 2.49 -5.96 14.03
N SER A 421 2.52 -7.28 13.81
CA SER A 421 3.47 -8.16 14.49
C SER A 421 4.91 -7.81 14.12
N GLN A 422 5.25 -7.64 12.83
CA GLN A 422 6.60 -7.25 12.41
C GLN A 422 7.09 -5.94 13.05
N ILE A 423 6.23 -4.91 13.14
CA ILE A 423 6.57 -3.66 13.82
C ILE A 423 6.73 -3.86 15.33
N ALA A 424 5.93 -4.73 15.94
CA ALA A 424 6.06 -5.09 17.36
C ALA A 424 7.42 -5.75 17.65
N LEU A 425 7.78 -6.75 16.83
CA LEU A 425 8.96 -7.59 16.99
C LEU A 425 10.26 -6.81 16.75
N THR A 426 10.25 -5.85 15.84
CA THR A 426 11.47 -5.11 15.45
C THR A 426 12.01 -4.17 16.53
N ARG A 427 11.18 -3.66 17.46
CA ARG A 427 11.64 -2.63 18.42
C ARG A 427 11.46 -2.90 19.90
N GLY A 428 10.65 -3.88 20.31
CA GLY A 428 10.44 -4.24 21.73
C GLY A 428 10.10 -3.04 22.65
N GLY A 429 10.08 -3.24 23.97
CA GLY A 429 10.04 -2.14 24.94
C GLY A 429 8.76 -1.28 24.93
N GLN A 430 8.92 0.06 24.97
CA GLN A 430 7.77 1.00 25.04
C GLN A 430 6.80 0.90 23.85
N LEU A 431 7.29 0.57 22.65
CA LEU A 431 6.42 0.39 21.47
C LEU A 431 5.50 -0.81 21.67
N MET A 432 6.00 -1.89 22.27
CA MET A 432 5.20 -3.07 22.62
C MET A 432 4.07 -2.72 23.59
N ARG A 433 4.34 -1.87 24.59
CA ARG A 433 3.31 -1.41 25.54
C ARG A 433 2.21 -0.60 24.86
N VAL A 434 2.57 0.33 23.98
CA VAL A 434 1.61 1.12 23.20
C VAL A 434 0.79 0.24 22.26
N LEU A 435 1.45 -0.73 21.63
CA LEU A 435 0.82 -1.71 20.76
C LEU A 435 -0.23 -2.52 21.50
N LEU A 436 0.11 -3.11 22.65
CA LEU A 436 -0.81 -3.94 23.44
C LEU A 436 -2.05 -3.16 23.91
N ILE A 437 -1.90 -1.87 24.23
CA ILE A 437 -3.04 -1.00 24.58
C ILE A 437 -3.99 -0.82 23.40
N ARG A 438 -3.46 -0.62 22.19
CA ARG A 438 -4.24 -0.37 20.96
C ARG A 438 -4.75 -1.64 20.29
N PHE A 439 -4.04 -2.76 20.47
CA PHE A 439 -4.39 -4.06 19.92
C PHE A 439 -5.48 -4.75 20.73
N LYS A 440 -5.56 -4.49 22.04
CA LYS A 440 -6.60 -5.07 22.92
C LYS A 440 -8.04 -4.80 22.44
N PRO A 441 -8.46 -3.56 22.10
CA PRO A 441 -9.78 -3.30 21.54
C PRO A 441 -10.08 -4.10 20.28
N LEU A 442 -9.08 -4.27 19.40
CA LEU A 442 -9.21 -5.06 18.19
C LEU A 442 -9.48 -6.53 18.53
N VAL A 443 -8.70 -7.13 19.43
CA VAL A 443 -8.90 -8.52 19.89
C VAL A 443 -10.29 -8.70 20.50
N LEU A 444 -10.70 -7.82 21.41
CA LEU A 444 -12.02 -7.89 22.06
C LEU A 444 -13.15 -7.75 21.05
N SER A 445 -13.01 -6.85 20.07
CA SER A 445 -14.00 -6.65 19.02
C SER A 445 -14.11 -7.87 18.11
N THR A 446 -12.99 -8.55 17.80
CA THR A 446 -13.01 -9.79 17.03
C THR A 446 -13.65 -10.93 17.81
N CYS A 447 -13.35 -11.07 19.11
CA CYS A 447 -13.99 -12.06 19.98
C CYS A 447 -15.50 -11.83 20.10
N ALA A 448 -15.95 -10.58 20.29
CA ALA A 448 -17.37 -10.24 20.35
C ALA A 448 -18.13 -10.54 19.03
N GLN A 449 -17.41 -10.61 17.91
CA GLN A 449 -17.98 -10.98 16.62
C GLN A 449 -17.88 -12.47 16.32
N ALA A 450 -17.10 -13.25 17.07
CA ALA A 450 -16.94 -14.68 16.86
C ALA A 450 -18.28 -15.42 16.99
N ASP A 451 -19.16 -14.97 17.88
CA ASP A 451 -20.53 -15.51 18.05
C ASP A 451 -21.43 -15.28 16.81
N THR A 452 -21.06 -14.37 15.92
CA THR A 452 -21.80 -14.08 14.68
C THR A 452 -21.29 -14.88 13.48
N TRP A 453 -20.20 -15.62 13.66
CA TRP A 453 -19.62 -16.51 12.65
C TRP A 453 -20.14 -17.92 12.96
N GLY A 454 -20.58 -18.67 11.94
CA GLY A 454 -21.26 -19.96 12.16
C GLY A 454 -20.37 -21.06 12.76
N SER A 455 -20.52 -22.31 12.33
CA SER A 455 -19.79 -23.47 12.88
C SER A 455 -18.27 -23.49 12.65
N SER A 456 -17.68 -22.45 12.07
CA SER A 456 -16.23 -22.29 11.89
C SER A 456 -15.79 -20.94 12.44
N GLN A 457 -14.81 -20.93 13.36
CA GLN A 457 -14.10 -19.71 13.76
C GLN A 457 -13.51 -19.09 12.49
N GLY A 458 -14.05 -17.94 12.05
CA GLY A 458 -13.70 -17.30 10.78
C GLY A 458 -12.23 -16.90 10.67
N ALA A 459 -11.71 -16.78 9.45
CA ALA A 459 -10.29 -16.57 9.15
C ALA A 459 -9.68 -15.32 9.82
N MET A 460 -10.48 -14.26 10.01
CA MET A 460 -10.04 -13.06 10.73
C MET A 460 -9.76 -13.33 12.22
N PHE A 461 -10.52 -14.21 12.89
CA PHE A 461 -10.29 -14.58 14.29
C PHE A 461 -9.02 -15.42 14.42
N GLU A 462 -8.82 -16.39 13.53
CA GLU A 462 -7.59 -17.18 13.48
C GLU A 462 -6.36 -16.26 13.29
N SER A 463 -6.47 -15.27 12.41
CA SER A 463 -5.40 -14.29 12.17
C SER A 463 -5.10 -13.43 13.40
N VAL A 464 -6.14 -12.96 14.12
CA VAL A 464 -5.96 -12.24 15.39
C VAL A 464 -5.34 -13.13 16.45
N LEU A 465 -5.79 -14.38 16.58
CA LEU A 465 -5.27 -15.33 17.55
C LEU A 465 -3.78 -15.60 17.29
N LYS A 466 -3.42 -15.93 16.05
CA LYS A 466 -2.02 -16.14 15.65
C LYS A 466 -1.16 -14.92 15.96
N THR A 467 -1.61 -13.74 15.58
CA THR A 467 -0.89 -12.47 15.82
C THR A 467 -0.75 -12.19 17.31
N SER A 468 -1.79 -12.47 18.10
CA SER A 468 -1.76 -12.35 19.56
C SER A 468 -0.71 -13.28 20.17
N CYS A 469 -0.67 -14.55 19.74
CA CYS A 469 0.34 -15.51 20.18
C CYS A 469 1.76 -15.04 19.85
N GLU A 470 2.02 -14.62 18.60
CA GLU A 470 3.34 -14.11 18.17
C GLU A 470 3.81 -12.91 19.03
N ILE A 471 2.91 -11.96 19.30
CA ILE A 471 3.22 -10.77 20.12
C ILE A 471 3.49 -11.17 21.58
N ILE A 472 2.66 -12.06 22.15
CA ILE A 472 2.79 -12.51 23.54
C ILE A 472 4.07 -13.32 23.72
N GLU A 473 4.36 -14.28 22.84
CA GLU A 473 5.57 -15.11 22.88
C GLU A 473 6.83 -14.24 22.81
N PHE A 474 6.86 -13.29 21.89
CA PHE A 474 7.98 -12.36 21.79
C PHE A 474 8.12 -11.49 23.04
N GLY A 475 7.02 -10.89 23.52
CA GLY A 475 7.03 -10.10 24.74
C GLY A 475 7.51 -10.91 25.95
N TRP A 476 7.05 -12.15 26.09
CA TRP A 476 7.48 -13.05 27.16
C TRP A 476 8.98 -13.34 27.14
N SER A 477 9.57 -13.45 25.95
CA SER A 477 11.00 -13.73 25.78
C SER A 477 11.92 -12.51 25.91
N LYS A 478 11.44 -11.29 25.63
CA LYS A 478 12.26 -10.07 25.52
C LYS A 478 11.94 -8.97 26.54
N ASP A 479 10.67 -8.76 26.85
CA ASP A 479 10.21 -7.73 27.80
C ASP A 479 8.86 -8.12 28.42
N ARG A 480 8.94 -8.73 29.60
CA ARG A 480 7.80 -9.39 30.28
C ARG A 480 6.79 -8.39 30.88
N SER A 481 7.22 -7.18 31.24
CA SER A 481 6.41 -6.18 31.96
C SER A 481 5.16 -5.71 31.18
N PRO A 482 5.25 -5.40 29.87
CA PRO A 482 4.09 -5.12 29.02
C PRO A 482 3.09 -6.28 28.92
N VAL A 483 3.57 -7.53 28.87
CA VAL A 483 2.73 -8.73 28.75
C VAL A 483 1.99 -9.02 30.06
N ASP A 484 2.64 -8.85 31.20
CA ASP A 484 2.00 -9.00 32.51
C ASP A 484 0.86 -7.98 32.71
N THR A 485 0.99 -6.76 32.17
CA THR A 485 -0.08 -5.75 32.18
C THR A 485 -1.23 -6.11 31.23
N PHE A 486 -0.92 -6.73 30.09
CA PHE A 486 -1.93 -7.21 29.14
C PHE A 486 -2.74 -8.38 29.71
N ASN A 487 -2.07 -9.36 30.35
CA ASN A 487 -2.68 -10.53 30.98
C ASN A 487 -3.42 -10.19 32.29
N GLY A 488 -2.86 -9.29 33.10
CA GLY A 488 -3.43 -8.89 34.40
C GLY A 488 -4.78 -8.16 34.31
N ILE A 489 -5.16 -7.64 33.13
CA ILE A 489 -6.48 -7.02 32.92
C ILE A 489 -7.50 -8.03 32.39
N SER A 490 -7.09 -9.13 31.73
CA SER A 490 -8.01 -10.21 31.36
C SER A 490 -8.59 -10.92 32.59
N TYR A 491 -7.83 -11.02 33.68
CA TYR A 491 -8.32 -11.56 34.97
C TYR A 491 -9.27 -10.63 35.74
N LYS A 492 -9.46 -9.38 35.32
CA LYS A 492 -10.41 -8.44 35.96
C LYS A 492 -11.79 -8.38 35.27
N TYR A 493 -11.96 -9.09 34.15
CA TYR A 493 -13.20 -9.15 33.39
C TYR A 493 -13.70 -10.59 33.15
N SER A 494 -13.07 -11.58 33.77
CA SER A 494 -13.72 -12.85 34.17
C SER A 494 -14.22 -12.70 35.59
#